data_AF-A0A4Q3CLP2-F1
#
_entry.id   AF-A0A4Q3CLP2-F1
#
_cell.length_a   1.000
_cell.length_b   1.000
_cell.length_c   1.000
_cell.angle_alpha   90.00
_cell.angle_beta   90.00
_cell.angle_gamma   90.00
#
_symmetry.space_group_name_H-M   'P 1'
#
loop_
_entity.id
_entity.type
_entity.pdbx_description
1 polymer ?
#
loop_
_entity_poly.entity_id
_entity_poly.type
_entity_poly.pdbx_seq_one_letter_code
_entity_poly.pdbx_strand_id
1 'polypeptide(L)'
;MKKLLFNLSLLLLLISQGYAQQQPRDITFQSNSAFNASAFSSDFQFGLLNVQDVEMSAYKTDPSAHALVLNEYGKAFFISNTANPPIQFEYHTRIKIFDTTGIKYGSVEIPLYSRDKGSFERVREVRGRTFFKDASGKIISADLTESQIKTIKIDDHHSVVRFTLPGLKKGCVIEYKYIFEGPYIMNFKTWEFQADIPKILSTYNVIIPKFFGYDVSIKGPLKLSTSKFEETKKCYYYNGLTTDCMNAVYGMENIPAFVAGPGMISAKDHRAAIYFQLTDMIAVPNFADRNYGVAISIGKDWKQFDKYLMMHDQLGEQLKAKSPFKSVMPAIVAGKTTDIDKAKAIYQYIQKEFKWNGYYSVL
;
A
#
# COMPACT_ATOMS: atom_id res chain seq x y z
N MET A 1 11.32 74.60 -19.92
CA MET A 1 10.93 73.27 -20.45
C MET A 1 11.66 72.20 -19.64
N LYS A 2 10.88 71.22 -19.15
CA LYS A 2 11.16 70.02 -18.31
C LYS A 2 12.59 69.43 -18.41
N LYS A 3 13.34 69.27 -17.29
CA LYS A 3 13.53 68.06 -16.42
C LYS A 3 14.05 66.81 -17.16
N LEU A 4 15.28 66.34 -16.92
CA LEU A 4 15.79 65.48 -15.82
C LEU A 4 15.50 63.97 -16.03
N LEU A 5 16.55 63.14 -15.84
CA LEU A 5 16.62 61.66 -15.73
C LEU A 5 16.74 60.90 -17.08
N PHE A 6 17.40 59.74 -17.20
CA PHE A 6 17.62 58.64 -16.25
C PHE A 6 18.85 57.82 -16.68
N ASN A 7 19.65 57.43 -15.68
CA ASN A 7 20.77 56.49 -15.73
C ASN A 7 20.30 55.03 -15.89
N LEU A 8 21.26 54.11 -16.05
CA LEU A 8 21.14 52.66 -15.82
C LEU A 8 20.47 51.82 -16.93
N SER A 9 21.30 51.13 -17.70
CA SER A 9 21.09 49.73 -18.09
C SER A 9 22.38 49.16 -18.70
N LEU A 10 22.89 48.07 -18.10
CA LEU A 10 23.52 46.91 -18.76
C LEU A 10 24.81 47.17 -19.61
N LEU A 11 25.91 46.41 -19.55
CA LEU A 11 26.16 45.06 -19.04
C LEU A 11 27.67 44.72 -19.27
N LEU A 12 28.27 44.02 -18.30
CA LEU A 12 29.38 43.04 -18.36
C LEU A 12 30.81 43.41 -18.82
N LEU A 13 31.81 43.11 -17.96
CA LEU A 13 32.83 42.06 -18.17
C LEU A 13 33.70 41.81 -16.90
N LEU A 14 33.56 40.60 -16.32
CA LEU A 14 34.53 39.68 -15.67
C LEU A 14 35.70 40.29 -14.81
N ILE A 15 36.01 39.85 -13.57
CA ILE A 15 36.69 38.58 -13.17
C ILE A 15 36.71 38.43 -11.61
N SER A 16 36.72 37.17 -11.12
CA SER A 16 37.11 36.61 -9.79
C SER A 16 36.14 36.79 -8.60
N GLN A 17 35.39 35.77 -8.17
CA GLN A 17 35.72 34.56 -7.37
C GLN A 17 36.26 34.82 -5.96
N GLY A 18 35.51 34.36 -4.94
CA GLY A 18 36.03 34.15 -3.58
C GLY A 18 34.98 33.95 -2.48
N TYR A 19 34.61 32.69 -2.23
CA TYR A 19 34.06 32.12 -0.99
C TYR A 19 32.72 32.64 -0.42
N ALA A 20 31.63 31.96 -0.80
CA ALA A 20 30.43 31.86 0.04
C ALA A 20 30.28 30.39 0.47
N GLN A 21 30.41 30.12 1.78
CA GLN A 21 30.03 28.84 2.38
C GLN A 21 28.55 28.58 2.08
N GLN A 22 28.25 27.48 1.39
CA GLN A 22 26.89 26.97 1.28
C GLN A 22 26.45 26.47 2.66
N GLN A 23 25.53 27.21 3.30
CA GLN A 23 24.75 26.67 4.41
C GLN A 23 23.82 25.56 3.88
N PRO A 24 23.77 24.38 4.52
CA PRO A 24 22.81 23.36 4.14
C PRO A 24 21.40 23.82 4.49
N ARG A 25 20.49 23.64 3.52
CA ARG A 25 19.06 24.01 3.59
C ARG A 25 18.32 23.20 4.66
N ASP A 26 17.56 23.94 5.46
CA ASP A 26 16.34 23.58 6.19
C ASP A 26 16.24 22.18 6.82
N ILE A 27 16.77 22.07 8.05
CA ILE A 27 16.23 21.14 9.04
C ILE A 27 15.37 21.96 10.00
N THR A 28 14.06 21.89 9.83
CA THR A 28 13.11 22.51 10.77
C THR A 28 12.97 21.59 11.98
N PHE A 29 13.60 21.95 13.10
CA PHE A 29 13.43 21.26 14.37
C PHE A 29 12.21 21.81 15.10
N GLN A 30 11.34 20.94 15.61
CA GLN A 30 10.32 21.37 16.57
C GLN A 30 10.91 21.41 17.98
N SER A 31 10.92 22.61 18.58
CA SER A 31 11.10 22.78 20.02
C SER A 31 9.75 22.65 20.70
N ASN A 32 9.59 21.60 21.52
CA ASN A 32 8.52 21.32 22.49
C ASN A 32 7.19 22.09 22.33
N SER A 33 6.14 21.37 21.96
CA SER A 33 4.76 21.77 22.22
C SER A 33 3.96 20.59 22.77
N ALA A 34 3.19 20.89 23.80
CA ALA A 34 2.38 19.95 24.58
C ALA A 34 1.50 19.07 23.67
N PHE A 35 1.32 17.83 24.12
CA PHE A 35 0.46 16.80 23.53
C PHE A 35 -0.95 17.38 23.31
N ASN A 36 -1.24 17.86 22.11
CA ASN A 36 -2.61 18.18 21.69
C ASN A 36 -3.22 16.91 21.11
N ALA A 37 -4.14 16.33 21.88
CA ALA A 37 -4.95 15.19 21.50
C ALA A 37 -5.90 15.55 20.34
N SER A 38 -5.39 15.47 19.11
CA SER A 38 -6.15 15.40 17.85
C SER A 38 -5.38 14.64 16.76
N ALA A 39 -4.39 13.81 17.10
CA ALA A 39 -3.40 13.25 16.17
C ALA A 39 -3.93 12.25 15.13
N PHE A 40 -5.23 11.93 15.15
CA PHE A 40 -5.82 10.86 14.33
C PHE A 40 -6.65 11.37 13.16
N SER A 41 -6.22 12.39 12.40
CA SER A 41 -6.92 12.69 11.13
C SER A 41 -6.06 13.19 9.98
N SER A 42 -4.88 13.76 10.26
CA SER A 42 -3.99 14.26 9.22
C SER A 42 -2.67 13.49 9.19
N ASP A 43 -2.12 13.31 8.00
CA ASP A 43 -0.74 12.89 7.80
C ASP A 43 0.23 13.80 8.58
N PHE A 44 1.37 13.27 8.98
CA PHE A 44 2.44 14.05 9.60
C PHE A 44 3.30 14.71 8.53
N GLN A 45 3.92 15.84 8.87
CA GLN A 45 4.68 16.62 7.90
C GLN A 45 6.01 15.94 7.55
N PHE A 46 6.20 15.66 6.26
CA PHE A 46 7.45 15.12 5.73
C PHE A 46 8.62 16.06 6.03
N GLY A 47 9.74 15.51 6.50
CA GLY A 47 10.97 16.23 6.75
C GLY A 47 11.08 16.87 8.15
N LEU A 48 9.99 16.90 8.94
CA LEU A 48 9.99 17.47 10.29
C LEU A 48 10.42 16.43 11.33
N LEU A 49 11.70 16.43 11.67
CA LEU A 49 12.30 15.48 12.60
C LEU A 49 12.33 16.02 14.04
N ASN A 50 12.01 15.16 15.01
CA ASN A 50 12.34 15.42 16.41
C ASN A 50 13.77 14.96 16.69
N VAL A 51 14.60 15.82 17.30
CA VAL A 51 15.99 15.46 17.67
C VAL A 51 16.02 14.16 18.49
N GLN A 52 15.04 13.96 19.37
CA GLN A 52 14.96 12.76 20.20
C GLN A 52 14.83 11.47 19.40
N ASP A 53 14.26 11.51 18.20
CA ASP A 53 14.18 10.34 17.32
C ASP A 53 15.59 9.89 16.90
N VAL A 54 16.48 10.83 16.58
CA VAL A 54 17.87 10.54 16.20
C VAL A 54 18.71 10.15 17.42
N GLU A 55 18.46 10.77 18.57
CA GLU A 55 19.17 10.46 19.82
C GLU A 55 18.73 9.14 20.46
N MET A 56 17.55 8.62 20.10
CA MET A 56 17.05 7.35 20.62
C MET A 56 18.04 6.21 20.32
N SER A 57 18.61 5.62 21.36
CA SER A 57 19.59 4.53 21.24
C SER A 57 18.96 3.15 21.23
N ALA A 58 17.78 3.00 21.85
CA ALA A 58 16.99 1.76 21.89
C ALA A 58 15.51 2.08 22.16
N TYR A 59 14.62 1.15 21.78
CA TYR A 59 13.22 1.22 22.14
C TYR A 59 12.97 0.52 23.48
N LYS A 60 12.52 1.26 24.50
CA LYS A 60 12.41 0.72 25.87
C LYS A 60 11.45 -0.47 26.00
N THR A 61 10.36 -0.47 25.23
CA THR A 61 9.34 -1.52 25.28
C THR A 61 9.77 -2.80 24.58
N ASP A 62 10.68 -2.71 23.61
CA ASP A 62 11.33 -3.85 22.98
C ASP A 62 12.81 -3.52 22.68
N PRO A 63 13.69 -3.73 23.68
CA PRO A 63 15.12 -3.44 23.52
C PRO A 63 15.82 -4.32 22.48
N SER A 64 15.18 -5.40 22.01
CA SER A 64 15.71 -6.30 20.99
C SER A 64 15.42 -5.82 19.56
N ALA A 65 14.55 -4.82 19.40
CA ALA A 65 14.17 -4.29 18.10
C ALA A 65 15.36 -3.64 17.40
N HIS A 66 15.61 -4.06 16.15
CA HIS A 66 16.65 -3.49 15.28
C HIS A 66 16.20 -2.19 14.58
N ALA A 67 14.89 -1.97 14.50
CA ALA A 67 14.27 -0.75 14.02
C ALA A 67 12.91 -0.54 14.68
N LEU A 68 12.38 0.68 14.63
CA LEU A 68 11.10 1.07 15.21
C LEU A 68 10.39 2.03 14.27
N VAL A 69 9.14 1.71 13.90
CA VAL A 69 8.29 2.67 13.20
C VAL A 69 7.80 3.70 14.20
N LEU A 70 8.20 4.95 14.04
CA LEU A 70 7.79 6.05 14.89
C LEU A 70 6.37 6.47 14.53
N ASN A 71 6.16 6.82 13.25
CA ASN A 71 4.84 7.12 12.73
C ASN A 71 4.64 6.41 11.39
N GLU A 72 3.42 5.94 11.17
CA GLU A 72 2.97 5.38 9.91
C GLU A 72 1.59 5.93 9.59
N TYR A 73 1.40 6.41 8.37
CA TYR A 73 0.14 6.96 7.90
C TYR A 73 -0.16 6.44 6.50
N GLY A 74 -1.39 5.97 6.32
CA GLY A 74 -1.93 5.55 5.05
C GLY A 74 -3.20 6.30 4.71
N LYS A 75 -3.40 6.62 3.44
CA LYS A 75 -4.67 7.16 2.95
C LYS A 75 -5.08 6.47 1.65
N ALA A 76 -6.23 5.81 1.64
CA ALA A 76 -6.79 5.20 0.43
C ALA A 76 -8.11 5.87 0.03
N PHE A 77 -8.24 6.23 -1.25
CA PHE A 77 -9.44 6.88 -1.77
C PHE A 77 -9.61 6.69 -3.27
N PHE A 78 -10.84 6.87 -3.76
CA PHE A 78 -11.14 6.80 -5.19
C PHE A 78 -10.90 8.14 -5.87
N ILE A 79 -10.30 8.11 -7.06
CA ILE A 79 -10.09 9.30 -7.89
C ILE A 79 -11.24 9.47 -8.89
N SER A 80 -11.93 10.60 -8.86
CA SER A 80 -13.19 10.88 -9.59
C SER A 80 -13.05 11.26 -11.08
N ASN A 81 -11.85 11.60 -11.57
CA ASN A 81 -11.66 12.28 -12.85
C ASN A 81 -11.11 11.39 -14.00
N THR A 82 -11.31 10.08 -13.95
CA THR A 82 -10.85 9.16 -15.00
C THR A 82 -11.93 8.14 -15.37
N ALA A 83 -11.87 7.60 -16.59
CA ALA A 83 -12.87 6.66 -17.11
C ALA A 83 -12.95 5.35 -16.28
N ASN A 84 -11.82 4.91 -15.74
CA ASN A 84 -11.71 3.80 -14.78
C ASN A 84 -11.09 4.36 -13.49
N PRO A 85 -11.90 4.89 -12.57
CA PRO A 85 -11.40 5.66 -11.43
C PRO A 85 -10.49 4.80 -10.55
N PRO A 86 -9.17 5.05 -10.53
CA PRO A 86 -8.26 4.25 -9.74
C PRO A 86 -8.46 4.54 -8.26
N ILE A 87 -8.10 3.56 -7.44
CA ILE A 87 -7.84 3.77 -6.03
C ILE A 87 -6.44 4.35 -5.93
N GLN A 88 -6.33 5.54 -5.34
CA GLN A 88 -5.06 6.10 -4.89
C GLN A 88 -4.81 5.66 -3.45
N PHE A 89 -3.57 5.25 -3.19
CA PHE A 89 -3.06 4.94 -1.87
C PHE A 89 -1.80 5.74 -1.61
N GLU A 90 -1.86 6.61 -0.62
CA GLU A 90 -0.73 7.39 -0.12
C GLU A 90 -0.18 6.68 1.10
N TYR A 91 1.12 6.40 1.12
CA TYR A 91 1.82 5.80 2.24
C TYR A 91 2.90 6.76 2.72
N HIS A 92 3.01 6.96 4.03
CA HIS A 92 4.06 7.76 4.66
C HIS A 92 4.51 7.09 5.95
N THR A 93 5.82 6.88 6.10
CA THR A 93 6.38 6.31 7.33
C THR A 93 7.67 7.00 7.74
N ARG A 94 7.92 6.99 9.04
CA ARG A 94 9.20 7.35 9.66
C ARG A 94 9.66 6.22 10.55
N ILE A 95 10.88 5.75 10.32
CA ILE A 95 11.44 4.57 11.00
C ILE A 95 12.80 4.93 11.58
N LYS A 96 12.99 4.64 12.87
CA LYS A 96 14.28 4.67 13.54
C LYS A 96 15.04 3.37 13.27
N ILE A 97 16.29 3.46 12.85
CA ILE A 97 17.21 2.33 12.68
C ILE A 97 18.20 2.32 13.84
N PHE A 98 18.26 1.24 14.61
CA PHE A 98 19.12 1.15 15.80
C PHE A 98 20.51 0.56 15.52
N ASP A 99 20.62 -0.36 14.56
CA ASP A 99 21.85 -1.08 14.24
C ASP A 99 21.94 -1.49 12.77
N THR A 100 22.97 -2.28 12.43
CA THR A 100 23.24 -2.74 11.07
C THR A 100 22.20 -3.74 10.55
N THR A 101 21.57 -4.53 11.43
CA THR A 101 20.50 -5.46 11.04
C THR A 101 19.25 -4.68 10.62
N GLY A 102 18.98 -3.55 11.26
CA GLY A 102 17.87 -2.67 10.92
C GLY A 102 18.02 -1.95 9.57
N ILE A 103 19.24 -1.83 9.02
CA ILE A 103 19.49 -1.11 7.75
C ILE A 103 18.64 -1.65 6.59
N LYS A 104 18.27 -2.94 6.60
CA LYS A 104 17.41 -3.56 5.58
C LYS A 104 16.06 -2.84 5.40
N TYR A 105 15.52 -2.20 6.46
CA TYR A 105 14.26 -1.45 6.38
C TYR A 105 14.39 -0.12 5.61
N GLY A 106 15.62 0.28 5.24
CA GLY A 106 15.87 1.41 4.33
C GLY A 106 15.78 1.06 2.84
N SER A 107 15.63 -0.23 2.50
CA SER A 107 15.36 -0.72 1.15
C SER A 107 13.89 -1.08 1.02
N VAL A 108 13.20 -0.45 0.09
CA VAL A 108 11.74 -0.57 -0.08
C VAL A 108 11.43 -1.18 -1.43
N GLU A 109 10.48 -2.11 -1.45
CA GLU A 109 9.95 -2.76 -2.64
C GLU A 109 8.44 -2.63 -2.67
N ILE A 110 7.92 -2.09 -3.76
CA ILE A 110 6.49 -1.89 -3.99
C ILE A 110 6.10 -2.75 -5.19
N PRO A 111 5.51 -3.94 -4.98
CA PRO A 111 5.07 -4.79 -6.07
C PRO A 111 3.91 -4.12 -6.82
N LEU A 112 3.92 -4.27 -8.13
CA LEU A 112 2.92 -3.77 -9.06
C LEU A 112 2.40 -4.90 -9.93
N TYR A 113 1.08 -4.96 -10.10
CA TYR A 113 0.40 -5.87 -11.00
C TYR A 113 -0.18 -5.13 -12.21
N SER A 114 -0.11 -5.77 -13.37
CA SER A 114 -0.74 -5.32 -14.62
C SER A 114 -1.47 -6.50 -15.24
N ARG A 115 -2.79 -6.36 -15.40
CA ARG A 115 -3.58 -7.31 -16.17
C ARG A 115 -3.28 -7.14 -17.66
N ASP A 116 -3.29 -5.89 -18.10
CA ASP A 116 -3.03 -5.46 -19.47
C ASP A 116 -2.61 -3.98 -19.52
N LYS A 117 -2.43 -3.44 -20.74
CA LYS A 117 -2.00 -2.05 -20.96
C LYS A 117 -3.02 -1.00 -20.48
N GLY A 118 -4.29 -1.34 -20.35
CA GLY A 118 -5.38 -0.46 -19.89
C GLY A 118 -5.71 -0.63 -18.40
N SER A 119 -5.24 -1.70 -17.76
CA SER A 119 -5.50 -2.02 -16.36
C SER A 119 -4.23 -2.44 -15.64
N PHE A 120 -3.57 -1.47 -14.99
CA PHE A 120 -2.28 -1.64 -14.34
C PHE A 120 -2.12 -0.77 -13.09
N GLU A 121 -1.29 -1.25 -12.16
CA GLU A 121 -0.85 -0.51 -10.99
C GLU A 121 0.40 0.30 -11.29
N ARG A 122 0.55 1.45 -10.61
CA ARG A 122 1.71 2.32 -10.76
C ARG A 122 2.06 3.03 -9.46
N VAL A 123 3.33 3.42 -9.33
CA VAL A 123 3.77 4.41 -8.35
C VAL A 123 4.02 5.73 -9.07
N ARG A 124 3.39 6.81 -8.62
CA ARG A 124 3.51 8.13 -9.28
C ARG A 124 4.56 9.03 -8.65
N GLU A 125 4.70 8.95 -7.33
CA GLU A 125 5.60 9.80 -6.57
C GLU A 125 6.26 8.95 -5.50
N VAL A 126 7.56 9.13 -5.32
CA VAL A 126 8.33 8.58 -4.20
C VAL A 126 9.21 9.72 -3.68
N ARG A 127 9.14 9.99 -2.38
CA ARG A 127 10.09 10.86 -1.68
C ARG A 127 10.69 10.09 -0.52
N GLY A 128 11.97 10.33 -0.27
CA GLY A 128 12.68 9.69 0.81
C GLY A 128 13.77 10.60 1.36
N ARG A 129 14.00 10.51 2.65
CA ARG A 129 15.03 11.26 3.36
C ARG A 129 15.58 10.40 4.49
N THR A 130 16.90 10.40 4.64
CA THR A 130 17.57 9.80 5.80
C THR A 130 18.18 10.92 6.63
N PHE A 131 17.95 10.90 7.93
CA PHE A 131 18.57 11.78 8.91
C PHE A 131 19.60 11.02 9.73
N PHE A 132 20.79 11.60 9.90
CA PHE A 132 21.88 10.95 10.60
C PHE A 132 22.90 11.95 11.14
N LYS A 133 23.72 11.52 12.08
CA LYS A 133 24.85 12.32 12.57
C LYS A 133 26.04 12.23 11.61
N ASP A 134 26.69 13.38 11.38
CA ASP A 134 28.00 13.46 10.75
C ASP A 134 29.13 13.19 11.77
N ALA A 135 30.38 13.30 11.33
CA ALA A 135 31.54 13.08 12.18
C ALA A 135 31.66 14.06 13.36
N SER A 136 31.02 15.23 13.28
CA SER A 136 30.97 16.23 14.36
C SER A 136 29.84 16.01 15.35
N GLY A 137 28.97 15.02 15.09
CA GLY A 137 27.76 14.77 15.87
C GLY A 137 26.56 15.62 15.45
N LYS A 138 26.70 16.48 14.44
CA LYS A 138 25.60 17.30 13.91
C LYS A 138 24.65 16.43 13.09
N ILE A 139 23.34 16.63 13.29
CA ILE A 139 22.30 15.99 12.47
C ILE A 139 22.29 16.63 11.09
N ILE A 140 22.46 15.81 10.06
CA ILE A 140 22.34 16.15 8.65
C ILE A 140 21.40 15.17 7.95
N SER A 141 21.01 15.47 6.71
CA SER A 141 20.13 14.63 5.93
C SER A 141 20.66 14.32 4.53
N ALA A 142 20.18 13.23 3.95
CA ALA A 142 20.38 12.88 2.55
C ALA A 142 19.03 12.53 1.91
N ASP A 143 18.73 13.16 0.78
CA ASP A 143 17.47 12.97 0.05
C ASP A 143 17.61 11.88 -1.02
N LEU A 144 16.60 11.02 -1.10
CA LEU A 144 16.44 10.08 -2.19
C LEU A 144 16.20 10.84 -3.49
N THR A 145 16.99 10.52 -4.51
CA THR A 145 16.86 11.12 -5.85
C THR A 145 16.11 10.19 -6.80
N GLU A 146 15.48 10.75 -7.84
CA GLU A 146 14.74 9.99 -8.85
C GLU A 146 15.59 8.89 -9.51
N SER A 147 16.89 9.13 -9.69
CA SER A 147 17.80 8.16 -10.31
C SER A 147 17.99 6.89 -9.47
N GLN A 148 17.73 6.95 -8.15
CA GLN A 148 17.83 5.83 -7.21
C GLN A 148 16.54 5.01 -7.13
N ILE A 149 15.45 5.46 -7.76
CA ILE A 149 14.19 4.74 -7.83
C ILE A 149 14.17 3.96 -9.14
N LYS A 150 14.01 2.64 -9.06
CA LYS A 150 14.04 1.73 -10.21
C LYS A 150 12.75 0.94 -10.30
N THR A 151 12.18 0.86 -11.49
CA THR A 151 11.13 -0.10 -11.80
C THR A 151 11.75 -1.30 -12.50
N ILE A 152 11.58 -2.49 -11.92
CA ILE A 152 12.15 -3.74 -12.41
C ILE A 152 10.98 -4.62 -12.90
N LYS A 153 11.01 -5.03 -14.18
CA LYS A 153 10.05 -6.00 -14.72
C LYS A 153 10.40 -7.40 -14.20
N ILE A 154 9.42 -8.11 -13.64
CA ILE A 154 9.58 -9.50 -13.16
C ILE A 154 9.06 -10.46 -14.23
N ASP A 155 7.83 -10.24 -14.68
CA ASP A 155 7.19 -10.97 -15.77
C ASP A 155 6.21 -10.04 -16.54
N ASP A 156 5.36 -10.59 -17.40
CA ASP A 156 4.42 -9.80 -18.21
C ASP A 156 3.30 -9.12 -17.39
N HIS A 157 3.03 -9.61 -16.19
CA HIS A 157 1.99 -9.11 -15.29
C HIS A 157 2.54 -8.45 -14.03
N HIS A 158 3.82 -8.63 -13.72
CA HIS A 158 4.41 -8.15 -12.47
C HIS A 158 5.65 -7.28 -12.71
N SER A 159 5.72 -6.20 -11.96
CA SER A 159 6.92 -5.39 -11.80
C SER A 159 7.07 -4.97 -10.34
N VAL A 160 8.24 -4.44 -9.98
CA VAL A 160 8.49 -3.91 -8.64
C VAL A 160 9.16 -2.54 -8.76
N VAL A 161 8.65 -1.55 -8.02
CA VAL A 161 9.36 -0.29 -7.79
C VAL A 161 10.23 -0.49 -6.57
N ARG A 162 11.54 -0.36 -6.74
CA ARG A 162 12.56 -0.56 -5.71
C ARG A 162 13.38 0.70 -5.53
N PHE A 163 13.63 1.08 -4.29
CA PHE A 163 14.57 2.13 -3.94
C PHE A 163 15.27 1.80 -2.62
N THR A 164 16.45 2.38 -2.42
CA THR A 164 17.17 2.32 -1.14
C THR A 164 17.53 3.73 -0.75
N LEU A 165 17.16 4.12 0.47
CA LEU A 165 17.44 5.46 0.94
C LEU A 165 18.96 5.68 1.07
N PRO A 166 19.46 6.88 0.75
CA PRO A 166 20.89 7.18 0.88
C PRO A 166 21.29 7.34 2.34
N GLY A 167 22.58 7.20 2.65
CA GLY A 167 23.11 7.54 3.98
C GLY A 167 22.66 6.61 5.12
N LEU A 168 22.18 5.41 4.82
CA LEU A 168 21.80 4.40 5.82
C LEU A 168 22.99 4.04 6.68
N LYS A 169 22.84 4.24 8.00
CA LYS A 169 23.85 3.91 8.99
C LYS A 169 23.18 3.61 10.33
N LYS A 170 23.93 2.98 11.24
CA LYS A 170 23.50 2.79 12.62
C LYS A 170 23.00 4.11 13.23
N GLY A 171 21.83 4.08 13.86
CA GLY A 171 21.25 5.22 14.56
C GLY A 171 20.54 6.24 13.67
N CYS A 172 20.49 6.05 12.35
CA CYS A 172 19.77 6.96 11.46
C CYS A 172 18.24 6.85 11.63
N VAL A 173 17.54 7.89 11.21
CA VAL A 173 16.08 7.89 11.03
C VAL A 173 15.80 8.00 9.56
N ILE A 174 14.98 7.10 9.03
CA ILE A 174 14.52 7.15 7.64
C ILE A 174 13.08 7.63 7.61
N GLU A 175 12.74 8.37 6.57
CA GLU A 175 11.39 8.82 6.29
C GLU A 175 11.14 8.69 4.79
N TYR A 176 10.04 8.06 4.41
CA TYR A 176 9.67 7.98 3.01
C TYR A 176 8.16 7.98 2.84
N LYS A 177 7.74 8.48 1.68
CA LYS A 177 6.36 8.41 1.25
C LYS A 177 6.26 8.07 -0.22
N TYR A 178 5.16 7.44 -0.60
CA TYR A 178 4.87 7.17 -2.00
C TYR A 178 3.37 7.25 -2.29
N ILE A 179 3.05 7.49 -3.56
CA ILE A 179 1.69 7.45 -4.08
C ILE A 179 1.58 6.27 -5.03
N PHE A 180 0.76 5.31 -4.63
CA PHE A 180 0.39 4.15 -5.41
C PHE A 180 -1.00 4.38 -6.02
N GLU A 181 -1.21 3.93 -7.26
CA GLU A 181 -2.51 3.93 -7.91
C GLU A 181 -2.79 2.57 -8.56
N GLY A 182 -4.03 2.09 -8.45
CA GLY A 182 -4.46 0.85 -9.10
C GLY A 182 -5.96 0.83 -9.39
N PRO A 183 -6.39 0.23 -10.51
CA PRO A 183 -7.81 0.18 -10.91
C PRO A 183 -8.61 -0.94 -10.24
N TYR A 184 -8.00 -1.74 -9.36
CA TYR A 184 -8.59 -2.98 -8.85
C TYR A 184 -9.47 -2.75 -7.62
N ILE A 185 -10.70 -2.33 -7.85
CA ILE A 185 -11.69 -2.06 -6.78
C ILE A 185 -11.99 -3.29 -5.91
N MET A 186 -11.91 -4.50 -6.47
CA MET A 186 -12.09 -5.74 -5.68
C MET A 186 -10.99 -5.92 -4.62
N ASN A 187 -9.82 -5.32 -4.84
CA ASN A 187 -8.63 -5.40 -4.00
C ASN A 187 -8.34 -4.03 -3.38
N PHE A 188 -9.32 -3.46 -2.68
CA PHE A 188 -9.10 -2.22 -1.94
C PHE A 188 -7.95 -2.41 -0.94
N LYS A 189 -7.13 -1.37 -0.76
CA LYS A 189 -5.84 -1.53 -0.09
C LYS A 189 -6.02 -1.97 1.36
N THR A 190 -5.48 -3.15 1.66
CA THR A 190 -5.31 -3.68 3.00
C THR A 190 -4.29 -2.84 3.74
N TRP A 191 -4.52 -2.59 5.03
CA TRP A 191 -3.54 -1.93 5.89
C TRP A 191 -3.07 -2.86 6.99
N GLU A 192 -1.76 -3.16 6.99
CA GLU A 192 -1.11 -3.98 8.01
C GLU A 192 -0.64 -3.10 9.16
N PHE A 193 -1.42 -3.06 10.24
CA PHE A 193 -1.03 -2.34 11.46
C PHE A 193 0.21 -2.97 12.10
N GLN A 194 0.31 -4.30 12.10
CA GLN A 194 1.44 -5.02 12.69
C GLN A 194 2.45 -5.47 11.63
N ALA A 195 3.74 -5.26 11.92
CA ALA A 195 4.86 -5.67 11.07
C ALA A 195 5.90 -6.47 11.88
N ASP A 196 7.00 -6.85 11.26
CA ASP A 196 8.13 -7.55 11.90
C ASP A 196 8.98 -6.66 12.82
N ILE A 197 8.73 -5.34 12.81
CA ILE A 197 9.27 -4.37 13.76
C ILE A 197 8.13 -3.69 14.54
N PRO A 198 8.37 -3.25 15.79
CA PRO A 198 7.36 -2.54 16.55
C PRO A 198 7.00 -1.20 15.88
N LYS A 199 5.79 -0.71 16.16
CA LYS A 199 5.32 0.61 15.73
C LYS A 199 4.75 1.39 16.92
N ILE A 200 5.11 2.67 17.06
CA ILE A 200 4.50 3.55 18.07
C ILE A 200 3.08 3.92 17.64
N LEU A 201 2.91 4.39 16.40
CA LEU A 201 1.63 4.85 15.87
C LEU A 201 1.47 4.41 14.41
N SER A 202 0.32 3.83 14.08
CA SER A 202 -0.09 3.51 12.72
C SER A 202 -1.54 3.93 12.49
N THR A 203 -1.75 4.81 11.51
CA THR A 203 -3.04 5.42 11.20
C THR A 203 -3.40 5.14 9.75
N TYR A 204 -4.64 4.72 9.52
CA TYR A 204 -5.17 4.47 8.18
C TYR A 204 -6.47 5.24 7.95
N ASN A 205 -6.48 6.10 6.94
CA ASN A 205 -7.62 6.90 6.51
C ASN A 205 -8.18 6.34 5.20
N VAL A 206 -9.46 6.02 5.18
CA VAL A 206 -10.14 5.41 4.05
C VAL A 206 -11.32 6.27 3.64
N ILE A 207 -11.35 6.72 2.38
CA ILE A 207 -12.43 7.54 1.83
C ILE A 207 -13.10 6.77 0.69
N ILE A 208 -14.28 6.23 0.97
CA ILE A 208 -15.04 5.37 0.03
C ILE A 208 -16.32 6.11 -0.40
N PRO A 209 -16.51 6.37 -1.70
CA PRO A 209 -17.77 6.84 -2.24
C PRO A 209 -18.89 5.82 -2.01
N LYS A 210 -20.10 6.28 -1.66
CA LYS A 210 -21.26 5.38 -1.44
C LYS A 210 -21.72 4.60 -2.68
N PHE A 211 -21.07 4.78 -3.83
CA PHE A 211 -21.22 3.88 -4.98
C PHE A 211 -20.65 2.49 -4.73
N PHE A 212 -19.70 2.33 -3.81
CA PHE A 212 -19.05 1.07 -3.51
C PHE A 212 -19.32 0.67 -2.05
N GLY A 213 -19.96 -0.49 -1.87
CA GLY A 213 -20.14 -1.14 -0.58
C GLY A 213 -18.97 -2.06 -0.28
N TYR A 214 -18.33 -1.87 0.86
CA TYR A 214 -17.29 -2.76 1.36
C TYR A 214 -17.68 -3.30 2.73
N ASP A 215 -17.50 -4.61 2.92
CA ASP A 215 -17.41 -5.20 4.24
C ASP A 215 -15.99 -5.00 4.78
N VAL A 216 -15.89 -4.55 6.03
CA VAL A 216 -14.64 -4.17 6.66
C VAL A 216 -14.36 -5.12 7.81
N SER A 217 -13.25 -5.86 7.73
CA SER A 217 -12.87 -6.81 8.77
C SER A 217 -11.48 -6.50 9.30
N ILE A 218 -11.34 -6.54 10.63
CA ILE A 218 -10.06 -6.46 11.32
C ILE A 218 -9.69 -7.87 11.74
N LYS A 219 -8.51 -8.32 11.36
CA LYS A 219 -7.94 -9.60 11.80
C LYS A 219 -6.75 -9.36 12.73
N GLY A 220 -6.29 -10.43 13.37
CA GLY A 220 -5.21 -10.41 14.33
C GLY A 220 -5.68 -10.09 15.77
N PRO A 221 -4.80 -10.27 16.77
CA PRO A 221 -5.16 -10.17 18.17
C PRO A 221 -5.20 -8.75 18.74
N LEU A 222 -4.64 -7.76 18.01
CA LEU A 222 -4.55 -6.38 18.47
C LEU A 222 -5.82 -5.60 18.12
N LYS A 223 -6.20 -4.68 19.02
CA LYS A 223 -7.40 -3.85 18.86
C LYS A 223 -7.03 -2.45 18.38
N LEU A 224 -7.95 -1.80 17.68
CA LEU A 224 -7.83 -0.39 17.34
C LEU A 224 -7.85 0.47 18.61
N SER A 225 -6.96 1.45 18.68
CA SER A 225 -7.02 2.52 19.66
C SER A 225 -8.00 3.63 19.24
N THR A 226 -8.19 3.83 17.94
CA THR A 226 -9.13 4.82 17.38
C THR A 226 -9.91 4.24 16.20
N SER A 227 -11.20 4.56 16.15
CA SER A 227 -12.07 4.38 14.99
C SER A 227 -13.02 5.58 14.89
N LYS A 228 -12.90 6.37 13.83
CA LYS A 228 -13.75 7.55 13.56
C LYS A 228 -14.41 7.42 12.21
N PHE A 229 -15.67 7.84 12.11
CA PHE A 229 -16.45 7.79 10.88
C PHE A 229 -17.14 9.12 10.66
N GLU A 230 -16.92 9.71 9.50
CA GLU A 230 -17.51 10.97 9.08
C GLU A 230 -18.03 10.84 7.67
N GLU A 231 -19.14 11.53 7.38
CA GLU A 231 -19.70 11.56 6.04
C GLU A 231 -19.36 12.89 5.37
N THR A 232 -18.73 12.83 4.21
CA THR A 232 -18.45 14.02 3.39
C THR A 232 -19.44 14.10 2.24
N LYS A 233 -20.25 15.17 2.23
CA LYS A 233 -21.28 15.37 1.20
C LYS A 233 -20.67 15.67 -0.17
N LYS A 234 -21.20 15.04 -1.23
CA LYS A 234 -20.83 15.28 -2.64
C LYS A 234 -19.30 15.24 -2.90
N CYS A 235 -18.58 14.41 -2.14
CA CYS A 235 -17.11 14.26 -2.23
C CYS A 235 -16.64 13.64 -3.55
N TYR A 236 -17.52 12.93 -4.25
CA TYR A 236 -17.16 12.09 -5.37
C TYR A 236 -18.10 12.34 -6.53
N TYR A 237 -17.52 12.38 -7.72
CA TYR A 237 -18.21 12.64 -8.96
C TYR A 237 -17.74 11.61 -9.98
N TYR A 238 -18.66 11.04 -10.74
CA TYR A 238 -18.31 10.12 -11.82
C TYR A 238 -19.42 10.12 -12.86
N ASN A 239 -19.07 10.38 -14.13
CA ASN A 239 -19.99 10.41 -15.27
C ASN A 239 -21.28 11.22 -15.04
N GLY A 240 -21.19 12.44 -14.48
CA GLY A 240 -22.37 13.27 -14.22
C GLY A 240 -23.08 12.99 -12.89
N LEU A 241 -22.78 11.88 -12.23
CA LEU A 241 -23.36 11.50 -10.94
C LEU A 241 -22.46 11.99 -9.80
N THR A 242 -23.08 12.38 -8.68
CA THR A 242 -22.38 12.73 -7.45
C THR A 242 -22.84 11.84 -6.31
N THR A 243 -21.95 11.55 -5.37
CA THR A 243 -22.27 10.79 -4.17
C THR A 243 -21.48 11.30 -2.96
N ASP A 244 -22.00 10.97 -1.79
CA ASP A 244 -21.33 11.22 -0.52
C ASP A 244 -20.24 10.14 -0.29
N CYS A 245 -19.28 10.42 0.58
CA CYS A 245 -18.22 9.49 0.95
C CYS A 245 -18.31 9.16 2.42
N MET A 246 -18.06 7.90 2.73
CA MET A 246 -17.63 7.50 4.06
C MET A 246 -16.15 7.81 4.20
N ASN A 247 -15.79 8.64 5.17
CA ASN A 247 -14.42 8.88 5.62
C ASN A 247 -14.22 8.15 6.96
N ALA A 248 -13.40 7.11 6.95
CA ALA A 248 -13.13 6.28 8.11
C ALA A 248 -11.65 6.37 8.49
N VAL A 249 -11.36 6.72 9.74
CA VAL A 249 -10.00 6.74 10.28
C VAL A 249 -9.85 5.66 11.34
N TYR A 250 -8.87 4.79 11.13
CA TYR A 250 -8.49 3.71 12.03
C TYR A 250 -7.09 3.96 12.56
N GLY A 251 -6.88 3.77 13.86
CA GLY A 251 -5.58 3.96 14.51
C GLY A 251 -5.24 2.80 15.43
N MET A 252 -3.96 2.44 15.49
CA MET A 252 -3.37 1.59 16.51
C MET A 252 -2.12 2.26 17.09
N GLU A 253 -1.91 2.08 18.39
CA GLU A 253 -0.76 2.61 19.13
C GLU A 253 -0.03 1.47 19.84
N ASN A 254 1.26 1.65 20.11
CA ASN A 254 2.12 0.73 20.85
C ASN A 254 2.02 -0.72 20.33
N ILE A 255 2.21 -0.87 19.03
CA ILE A 255 2.05 -2.10 18.28
C ILE A 255 3.34 -2.93 18.43
N PRO A 256 3.31 -4.10 19.08
CA PRO A 256 4.50 -4.95 19.20
C PRO A 256 4.88 -5.56 17.84
N ALA A 257 6.17 -5.87 17.68
CA ALA A 257 6.63 -6.67 16.54
C ALA A 257 5.87 -8.00 16.46
N PHE A 258 5.54 -8.40 15.24
CA PHE A 258 5.00 -9.71 14.97
C PHE A 258 6.12 -10.74 14.95
N VAL A 259 6.06 -11.70 15.85
CA VAL A 259 6.99 -12.84 15.90
C VAL A 259 6.23 -14.10 15.45
N ALA A 260 6.63 -14.67 14.33
CA ALA A 260 6.06 -15.94 13.86
C ALA A 260 6.50 -17.08 14.80
N GLY A 261 5.52 -17.79 15.38
CA GLY A 261 5.80 -18.95 16.21
C GLY A 261 6.27 -20.18 15.40
N PRO A 262 6.98 -21.14 16.03
CA PRO A 262 7.34 -22.39 15.37
C PRO A 262 6.09 -23.11 14.82
N GLY A 263 6.14 -23.53 13.55
CA GLY A 263 5.04 -24.24 12.90
C GLY A 263 3.88 -23.37 12.41
N MET A 264 4.00 -22.03 12.46
CA MET A 264 2.98 -21.12 11.92
C MET A 264 2.99 -21.15 10.39
N ILE A 265 1.93 -21.69 9.79
CA ILE A 265 1.81 -21.89 8.33
C ILE A 265 1.55 -20.57 7.59
N SER A 266 0.80 -19.65 8.21
CA SER A 266 0.46 -18.35 7.60
C SER A 266 0.61 -17.21 8.59
N ALA A 267 1.81 -16.64 8.66
CA ALA A 267 2.08 -15.43 9.45
C ALA A 267 1.14 -14.28 9.10
N LYS A 268 0.73 -14.18 7.82
CA LYS A 268 -0.16 -13.13 7.31
C LYS A 268 -1.53 -13.15 7.98
N ASP A 269 -2.09 -14.32 8.28
CA ASP A 269 -3.43 -14.45 8.87
C ASP A 269 -3.48 -14.09 10.36
N HIS A 270 -2.32 -13.98 11.00
CA HIS A 270 -2.21 -13.69 12.43
C HIS A 270 -1.78 -12.24 12.73
N ARG A 271 -1.37 -11.46 11.72
CA ARG A 271 -1.03 -10.05 11.89
C ARG A 271 -2.26 -9.19 12.09
N ALA A 272 -2.13 -8.17 12.93
CA ALA A 272 -3.16 -7.15 13.04
C ALA A 272 -3.25 -6.34 11.74
N ALA A 273 -4.37 -6.45 11.04
CA ALA A 273 -4.59 -5.82 9.75
C ALA A 273 -6.09 -5.58 9.49
N ILE A 274 -6.40 -4.61 8.65
CA ILE A 274 -7.76 -4.29 8.22
C ILE A 274 -7.93 -4.55 6.73
N TYR A 275 -9.00 -5.26 6.40
CA TYR A 275 -9.33 -5.76 5.07
C TYR A 275 -10.67 -5.20 4.62
N PHE A 276 -10.79 -5.02 3.31
CA PHE A 276 -11.95 -4.46 2.65
C PHE A 276 -12.37 -5.42 1.56
N GLN A 277 -13.57 -5.98 1.68
CA GLN A 277 -14.14 -6.87 0.68
C GLN A 277 -15.30 -6.17 -0.01
N LEU A 278 -15.22 -5.99 -1.33
CA LEU A 278 -16.31 -5.38 -2.09
C LEU A 278 -17.55 -6.29 -2.02
N THR A 279 -18.64 -5.78 -1.47
CA THR A 279 -19.91 -6.52 -1.33
C THR A 279 -20.89 -6.16 -2.42
N ASP A 280 -20.92 -4.88 -2.80
CA ASP A 280 -21.83 -4.37 -3.80
C ASP A 280 -21.32 -3.08 -4.44
N MET A 281 -21.81 -2.81 -5.64
CA MET A 281 -21.61 -1.53 -6.29
C MET A 281 -22.87 -1.10 -7.02
N ILE A 282 -23.16 0.19 -6.96
CA ILE A 282 -24.19 0.81 -7.80
C ILE A 282 -23.63 0.83 -9.22
N ALA A 283 -24.36 0.23 -10.17
CA ALA A 283 -23.90 0.24 -11.56
C ALA A 283 -23.99 1.66 -12.09
N VAL A 284 -22.83 2.27 -12.27
CA VAL A 284 -22.73 3.52 -13.00
C VAL A 284 -22.51 3.17 -14.47
N PRO A 285 -23.33 3.70 -15.41
CA PRO A 285 -23.09 3.50 -16.83
C PRO A 285 -21.65 3.81 -17.21
N ASN A 286 -21.03 2.91 -17.98
CA ASN A 286 -19.63 2.98 -18.45
C ASN A 286 -18.52 2.78 -17.40
N PHE A 287 -18.79 2.15 -16.25
CA PHE A 287 -17.73 1.43 -15.54
C PHE A 287 -17.31 0.26 -16.46
N ALA A 288 -16.34 0.52 -17.33
CA ALA A 288 -16.07 -0.28 -18.52
C ALA A 288 -15.35 -1.57 -18.15
N ASP A 289 -16.06 -2.50 -17.53
CA ASP A 289 -15.87 -3.92 -17.77
C ASP A 289 -17.15 -4.69 -17.36
N ARG A 290 -17.80 -5.27 -18.35
CA ARG A 290 -18.96 -6.18 -18.29
C ARG A 290 -20.32 -5.59 -17.94
N ASN A 291 -21.32 -6.23 -18.54
CA ASN A 291 -22.74 -5.91 -18.60
C ASN A 291 -23.41 -6.12 -17.24
N TYR A 292 -22.98 -5.35 -16.25
CA TYR A 292 -23.45 -5.47 -14.89
C TYR A 292 -24.65 -4.55 -14.68
N GLY A 293 -25.82 -5.17 -14.42
CA GLY A 293 -27.07 -4.45 -14.17
C GLY A 293 -27.00 -3.50 -12.98
N VAL A 294 -28.01 -2.63 -12.89
CA VAL A 294 -28.22 -1.43 -12.01
C VAL A 294 -27.59 -1.47 -10.59
N ALA A 295 -27.43 -2.66 -9.99
CA ALA A 295 -26.53 -2.89 -8.86
C ALA A 295 -25.97 -4.33 -8.94
N ILE A 296 -24.68 -4.52 -8.67
CA ILE A 296 -24.11 -5.86 -8.48
C ILE A 296 -24.04 -6.13 -6.99
N SER A 297 -24.54 -7.29 -6.58
CA SER A 297 -24.17 -7.87 -5.29
C SER A 297 -23.20 -9.03 -5.53
N ILE A 298 -22.01 -8.90 -4.98
CA ILE A 298 -20.87 -9.80 -5.24
C ILE A 298 -20.77 -10.84 -4.12
N GLY A 299 -21.08 -10.47 -2.88
CA GLY A 299 -20.79 -11.32 -1.73
C GLY A 299 -21.49 -10.97 -0.43
N LYS A 300 -22.71 -10.40 -0.46
CA LYS A 300 -23.49 -10.16 0.77
C LYS A 300 -23.85 -11.47 1.50
N ASP A 301 -23.93 -12.57 0.76
CA ASP A 301 -24.09 -13.92 1.30
C ASP A 301 -23.49 -14.96 0.33
N TRP A 302 -23.35 -16.21 0.81
CA TRP A 302 -22.82 -17.33 0.03
C TRP A 302 -23.61 -17.64 -1.24
N LYS A 303 -24.93 -17.44 -1.22
CA LYS A 303 -25.80 -17.73 -2.37
C LYS A 303 -25.58 -16.71 -3.49
N GLN A 304 -25.30 -15.47 -3.14
CA GLN A 304 -24.98 -14.42 -4.10
C GLN A 304 -23.55 -14.57 -4.64
N PHE A 305 -22.61 -14.92 -3.78
CA PHE A 305 -21.24 -15.22 -4.20
C PHE A 305 -21.18 -16.41 -5.17
N ASP A 306 -21.92 -17.49 -4.89
CA ASP A 306 -22.05 -18.64 -5.81
C ASP A 306 -22.59 -18.22 -7.18
N LYS A 307 -23.67 -17.41 -7.21
CA LYS A 307 -24.20 -16.85 -8.46
C LYS A 307 -23.16 -16.03 -9.22
N TYR A 308 -22.44 -15.15 -8.53
CA TYR A 308 -21.39 -14.33 -9.12
C TYR A 308 -20.28 -15.19 -9.74
N LEU A 309 -19.78 -16.20 -9.01
CA LEU A 309 -18.80 -17.15 -9.52
C LEU A 309 -19.32 -17.92 -10.74
N MET A 310 -20.58 -18.35 -10.71
CA MET A 310 -21.21 -19.09 -11.81
C MET A 310 -21.49 -18.24 -13.06
N MET A 311 -21.45 -16.91 -12.94
CA MET A 311 -21.53 -15.96 -14.06
C MET A 311 -20.16 -15.61 -14.64
N HIS A 312 -19.07 -15.90 -13.92
CA HIS A 312 -17.73 -15.58 -14.37
C HIS A 312 -17.31 -16.50 -15.52
N ASP A 313 -16.82 -15.92 -16.62
CA ASP A 313 -16.37 -16.57 -17.85
C ASP A 313 -15.25 -17.60 -17.62
N GLN A 314 -14.36 -17.29 -16.68
CA GLN A 314 -13.19 -18.10 -16.35
C GLN A 314 -13.48 -19.28 -15.42
N LEU A 315 -14.64 -19.28 -14.75
CA LEU A 315 -15.02 -20.35 -13.81
C LEU A 315 -16.40 -20.90 -14.12
N GLY A 316 -17.44 -20.11 -13.85
CA GLY A 316 -18.83 -20.51 -14.02
C GLY A 316 -19.19 -20.96 -15.42
N GLU A 317 -18.75 -20.24 -16.45
CA GLU A 317 -18.99 -20.65 -17.84
C GLU A 317 -18.21 -21.91 -18.21
N GLN A 318 -16.96 -22.05 -17.74
CA GLN A 318 -16.17 -23.27 -17.95
C GLN A 318 -16.80 -24.49 -17.26
N LEU A 319 -17.42 -24.32 -16.09
CA LEU A 319 -18.15 -25.37 -15.38
C LEU A 319 -19.45 -25.79 -16.09
N LYS A 320 -20.07 -24.87 -16.84
CA LYS A 320 -21.28 -25.13 -17.66
C LYS A 320 -20.94 -25.80 -18.99
N ALA A 321 -19.71 -25.66 -19.46
CA ALA A 321 -19.25 -26.30 -20.70
C ALA A 321 -19.25 -27.83 -20.57
N LYS A 322 -19.32 -28.53 -21.71
CA LYS A 322 -19.19 -30.01 -21.71
C LYS A 322 -17.83 -30.39 -21.12
N SER A 323 -17.86 -31.16 -20.03
CA SER A 323 -16.65 -31.58 -19.33
C SER A 323 -15.66 -32.28 -20.30
N PRO A 324 -14.43 -31.76 -20.46
CA PRO A 324 -13.42 -32.42 -21.29
C PRO A 324 -13.02 -33.78 -20.70
N PHE A 325 -13.34 -34.02 -19.43
CA PHE A 325 -13.03 -35.26 -18.73
C PHE A 325 -14.04 -36.38 -18.99
N LYS A 326 -15.19 -36.09 -19.63
CA LYS A 326 -16.29 -37.05 -19.77
C LYS A 326 -15.88 -38.32 -20.52
N SER A 327 -15.00 -38.21 -21.52
CA SER A 327 -14.51 -39.34 -22.31
C SER A 327 -13.42 -40.16 -21.59
N VAL A 328 -12.61 -39.53 -20.73
CA VAL A 328 -11.48 -40.19 -20.04
C VAL A 328 -11.87 -40.76 -18.68
N MET A 329 -12.92 -40.22 -18.04
CA MET A 329 -13.32 -40.62 -16.69
C MET A 329 -13.59 -42.12 -16.53
N PRO A 330 -14.30 -42.81 -17.45
CA PRO A 330 -14.54 -44.25 -17.32
C PRO A 330 -13.25 -45.08 -17.27
N ALA A 331 -12.22 -44.67 -18.01
CA ALA A 331 -10.92 -45.35 -18.00
C ALA A 331 -10.15 -45.09 -16.70
N ILE A 332 -10.20 -43.86 -16.18
CA ILE A 332 -9.51 -43.47 -14.94
C ILE A 332 -10.05 -44.26 -13.74
N VAL A 333 -11.37 -44.46 -13.67
CA VAL A 333 -12.03 -45.14 -12.54
C VAL A 333 -12.26 -46.64 -12.77
N ALA A 334 -11.79 -47.19 -13.88
CA ALA A 334 -12.00 -48.59 -14.23
C ALA A 334 -11.44 -49.51 -13.13
N GLY A 335 -12.27 -50.48 -12.70
CA GLY A 335 -11.91 -51.43 -11.64
C GLY A 335 -11.82 -50.84 -10.23
N LYS A 336 -12.19 -49.57 -10.01
CA LYS A 336 -12.28 -48.96 -8.67
C LYS A 336 -13.70 -49.07 -8.13
N THR A 337 -13.87 -49.80 -7.03
CA THR A 337 -15.19 -50.10 -6.45
C THR A 337 -15.61 -49.11 -5.37
N THR A 338 -14.65 -48.57 -4.61
CA THR A 338 -14.91 -47.60 -3.53
C THR A 338 -14.74 -46.16 -4.01
N ASP A 339 -15.46 -45.22 -3.38
CA ASP A 339 -15.35 -43.80 -3.73
C ASP A 339 -13.96 -43.23 -3.43
N ILE A 340 -13.30 -43.72 -2.38
CA ILE A 340 -11.93 -43.30 -2.04
C ILE A 340 -10.93 -43.76 -3.10
N ASP A 341 -11.07 -44.96 -3.66
CA ASP A 341 -10.17 -45.46 -4.69
C ASP A 341 -10.39 -44.74 -6.02
N LYS A 342 -11.64 -44.37 -6.34
CA LYS A 342 -11.96 -43.49 -7.48
C LYS A 342 -11.35 -42.11 -7.30
N ALA A 343 -11.50 -41.50 -6.12
CA ALA A 343 -10.93 -40.19 -5.82
C ALA A 343 -9.40 -40.19 -5.92
N LYS A 344 -8.73 -41.23 -5.41
CA LYS A 344 -7.27 -41.40 -5.55
C LYS A 344 -6.84 -41.51 -7.01
N ALA A 345 -7.56 -42.31 -7.81
CA ALA A 345 -7.25 -42.47 -9.24
C ALA A 345 -7.41 -41.15 -10.01
N ILE A 346 -8.47 -40.39 -9.72
CA ILE A 346 -8.69 -39.05 -10.29
C ILE A 346 -7.58 -38.08 -9.88
N TYR A 347 -7.22 -38.06 -8.59
CA TYR A 347 -6.15 -37.20 -8.08
C TYR A 347 -4.81 -37.50 -8.74
N GLN A 348 -4.44 -38.78 -8.88
CA GLN A 348 -3.21 -39.20 -9.57
C GLN A 348 -3.20 -38.80 -11.05
N TYR A 349 -4.35 -38.93 -11.73
CA TYR A 349 -4.49 -38.47 -13.10
C TYR A 349 -4.27 -36.95 -13.20
N ILE A 350 -4.90 -36.16 -12.32
CA ILE A 350 -4.72 -34.70 -12.29
C ILE A 350 -3.24 -34.34 -12.06
N GLN A 351 -2.57 -34.99 -11.09
CA GLN A 351 -1.15 -34.74 -10.82
C GLN A 351 -0.24 -35.05 -12.01
N LYS A 352 -0.60 -36.05 -12.83
CA LYS A 352 0.18 -36.45 -14.00
C LYS A 352 -0.04 -35.52 -15.19
N GLU A 353 -1.28 -35.15 -15.46
CA GLU A 353 -1.67 -34.42 -16.67
C GLU A 353 -1.61 -32.90 -16.51
N PHE A 354 -1.69 -32.38 -15.28
CA PHE A 354 -1.66 -30.94 -15.01
C PHE A 354 -0.38 -30.54 -14.29
N LYS A 355 0.25 -29.48 -14.80
CA LYS A 355 1.34 -28.78 -14.12
C LYS A 355 0.81 -27.49 -13.54
N TRP A 356 1.13 -27.22 -12.28
CA TRP A 356 0.82 -25.93 -11.70
C TRP A 356 1.58 -24.84 -12.45
N ASN A 357 0.86 -23.81 -12.90
CA ASN A 357 1.38 -22.70 -13.68
C ASN A 357 2.06 -21.62 -12.81
N GLY A 358 2.14 -21.83 -11.49
CA GLY A 358 2.74 -20.87 -10.55
C GLY A 358 1.81 -19.73 -10.13
N TYR A 359 0.59 -19.65 -10.69
CA TYR A 359 -0.37 -18.59 -10.40
C TYR A 359 -1.44 -19.06 -9.40
N TYR A 360 -1.87 -18.12 -8.54
CA TYR A 360 -2.93 -18.30 -7.55
C TYR A 360 -4.21 -17.56 -8.00
N SER A 361 -4.63 -17.77 -9.23
CA SER A 361 -5.88 -17.22 -9.80
C SER A 361 -6.53 -18.25 -10.72
N VAL A 362 -7.85 -18.14 -10.88
CA VAL A 362 -8.56 -18.82 -11.97
C VAL A 362 -8.37 -17.95 -13.21
N LEU A 363 -7.96 -18.58 -14.31
CA LEU A 363 -7.30 -17.96 -15.46
C LEU A 363 -8.21 -17.09 -16.29
#